data_AF-A0A920UXB8-F1
#
_entry.id   AF-A0A920UXB8-F1
#
_cell.length_a   1.000
_cell.length_b   1.000
_cell.length_c   1.000
_cell.angle_alpha   90.00
_cell.angle_beta   90.00
_cell.angle_gamma   90.00
#
_symmetry.space_group_name_H-M   'P 1'
#
loop_
_entity.id
_entity.type
_entity.pdbx_description
1 polymer ?
#
loop_
_entity_poly.entity_id
_entity_poly.type
_entity_poly.pdbx_seq_one_letter_code
_entity_poly.pdbx_strand_id
1 'polypeptide(L)'
;MDLDIYAINDLIGGLLPAGFYYKTFMWPRSFWKRYEHRIRQMAGLGRAPDASDPDTYDKRNIHCDVLVVGAGPSGLMAALTAARSGARVIVADEQSEFGGGLLGTGIEVGGMAAGKFGV
;
A
#
# COMPACT_ATOMS: atom_id res chain seq x y z
N MET A 1 12.55 -2.83 24.71
CA MET A 1 11.31 -3.62 24.55
C MET A 1 10.21 -2.78 25.17
N ASP A 2 9.69 -1.86 24.37
CA ASP A 2 8.62 -0.96 24.81
C ASP A 2 7.33 -1.76 24.91
N LEU A 3 6.67 -1.65 26.06
CA LEU A 3 5.42 -2.33 26.35
C LEU A 3 4.35 -1.75 25.41
N ASP A 4 4.05 -2.47 24.34
CA ASP A 4 3.10 -2.07 23.31
C ASP A 4 1.66 -2.14 23.84
N ILE A 5 1.17 -1.00 24.34
CA ILE A 5 -0.19 -0.83 24.84
C ILE A 5 -1.23 -1.15 23.73
N TYR A 6 -0.85 -1.10 22.45
CA TYR A 6 -1.75 -1.40 21.34
C TYR A 6 -2.02 -2.90 21.15
N ALA A 7 -1.15 -3.79 21.62
CA ALA A 7 -1.39 -5.24 21.58
C ALA A 7 -2.52 -5.71 22.51
N ILE A 8 -2.81 -4.95 23.57
CA ILE A 8 -3.93 -5.23 24.49
C ILE A 8 -5.29 -4.98 23.81
N ASN A 9 -5.36 -4.05 22.86
CA ASN A 9 -6.59 -3.76 22.12
C ASN A 9 -7.00 -4.92 21.21
N ASP A 10 -6.04 -5.66 20.65
CA ASP A 10 -6.31 -6.83 19.79
C ASP A 10 -6.94 -7.99 20.57
N LEU A 11 -6.63 -8.10 21.87
CA LEU A 11 -7.21 -9.09 22.78
C LEU A 11 -8.67 -8.77 23.16
N ILE A 12 -9.07 -7.50 23.11
CA ILE A 12 -10.41 -7.01 23.50
C ILE A 12 -11.30 -6.78 22.26
N GLY A 13 -10.73 -6.72 21.06
CA GLY A 13 -11.45 -6.50 19.80
C GLY A 13 -12.57 -7.51 19.52
N GLY A 14 -12.40 -8.76 19.96
CA GLY A 14 -13.44 -9.80 19.86
C GLY A 14 -14.65 -9.62 20.79
N LEU A 15 -14.52 -8.79 21.85
CA LEU A 15 -15.58 -8.51 22.81
C LEU A 15 -16.41 -7.26 22.46
N LEU A 16 -15.97 -6.49 21.45
CA LEU A 16 -16.55 -5.21 21.04
C LEU A 16 -17.07 -5.33 19.60
N PRO A 17 -18.27 -5.93 19.37
CA PRO A 17 -18.85 -6.07 18.05
C PRO A 17 -18.96 -4.71 17.35
N ALA A 18 -18.92 -4.67 16.01
CA ALA A 18 -18.89 -3.41 15.24
C ALA A 18 -19.97 -2.38 15.63
N GLY A 19 -21.14 -2.83 16.14
CA GLY A 19 -22.21 -1.97 16.65
C GLY A 19 -21.97 -1.34 18.04
N PHE A 20 -21.02 -1.84 18.83
CA PHE A 20 -20.64 -1.28 20.14
C PHE A 20 -20.06 0.13 20.00
N TYR A 21 -19.20 0.35 19.01
CA TYR A 21 -18.58 1.66 18.76
C TYR A 21 -19.63 2.75 18.46
N TYR A 22 -20.63 2.42 17.63
CA TYR A 22 -21.73 3.33 17.30
C TYR A 22 -22.61 3.63 18.52
N LYS A 23 -22.91 2.62 19.36
CA LYS A 23 -23.80 2.77 20.52
C LYS A 23 -23.14 3.47 21.71
N THR A 24 -21.86 3.21 21.96
CA THR A 24 -21.14 3.70 23.15
C THR A 24 -20.49 5.07 22.94
N PHE A 25 -20.06 5.40 21.72
CA PHE A 25 -19.34 6.66 21.46
C PHE A 25 -20.16 7.73 20.72
N MET A 26 -21.30 7.38 20.10
CA MET A 26 -22.21 8.40 19.51
C MET A 26 -23.29 8.92 20.48
N TRP A 27 -23.43 8.32 21.67
CA TRP A 27 -24.39 8.70 22.70
C TRP A 27 -23.70 8.74 24.08
N PRO A 28 -23.82 9.82 24.88
CA PRO A 28 -24.66 11.00 24.73
C PRO A 28 -24.02 12.07 23.83
N ARG A 29 -24.86 12.77 23.06
CA ARG A 29 -24.48 13.80 22.05
C ARG A 29 -23.55 14.90 22.60
N SER A 30 -23.61 15.16 23.91
CA SER A 30 -22.77 16.12 24.63
C SER A 30 -21.29 15.72 24.71
N PHE A 31 -20.96 14.43 24.64
CA PHE A 31 -19.59 13.94 24.69
C PHE A 31 -18.97 13.66 23.30
N TRP A 32 -19.76 13.74 22.22
CA TRP A 32 -19.29 13.50 20.86
C TRP A 32 -18.05 14.33 20.49
N LYS A 33 -18.00 15.62 20.86
CA LYS A 33 -16.84 16.50 20.65
C LYS A 33 -15.54 15.93 21.26
N ARG A 34 -15.63 15.20 22.37
CA ARG A 34 -14.47 14.56 23.03
C ARG A 34 -14.09 13.24 22.37
N TYR A 35 -15.08 12.42 22.01
CA TYR A 35 -14.86 11.15 21.35
C TYR A 35 -14.36 11.32 19.91
N GLU A 36 -14.93 12.25 19.15
CA GLU A 36 -14.53 12.55 17.78
C GLU A 36 -13.04 12.88 17.68
N HIS A 37 -12.52 13.70 18.61
CA HIS A 37 -11.10 14.07 18.59
C HIS A 37 -10.18 12.86 18.78
N ARG A 38 -10.51 11.95 19.71
CA ARG A 38 -9.71 10.74 19.93
C ARG A 38 -9.89 9.68 18.84
N ILE A 39 -11.11 9.49 18.35
CA ILE A 39 -11.40 8.55 17.26
C ILE A 39 -10.69 9.00 15.98
N ARG A 40 -10.72 10.30 15.65
CA ARG A 40 -9.97 10.84 14.49
C ARG A 40 -8.47 10.63 14.61
N GLN A 41 -7.91 10.76 15.83
CA GLN A 41 -6.49 10.47 16.08
C GLN A 41 -6.15 8.99 15.93
N MET A 42 -7.03 8.08 16.34
CA MET A 42 -6.81 6.63 16.23
C MET A 42 -7.16 6.05 14.85
N ALA A 43 -7.95 6.75 14.04
CA ALA A 43 -8.39 6.30 12.72
C ALA A 43 -7.28 6.31 11.65
N GLY A 44 -6.02 6.59 12.02
CA GLY A 44 -4.89 6.61 11.08
C GLY A 44 -4.92 7.79 10.09
N LEU A 45 -5.77 8.79 10.35
CA LEU A 45 -5.81 10.02 9.56
C LEU A 45 -4.58 10.85 9.95
N GLY A 46 -3.51 10.75 9.16
CA GLY A 46 -2.31 11.58 9.33
C GLY A 46 -2.65 13.07 9.43
N ARG A 47 -1.76 13.86 10.07
CA ARG A 47 -1.92 15.32 10.12
C ARG A 47 -1.48 15.92 8.81
N ALA A 48 -2.34 16.70 8.17
CA ALA A 48 -1.94 17.49 7.02
C ALA A 48 -0.92 18.57 7.45
N PRO A 49 0.10 18.86 6.62
CA PRO A 49 1.02 19.95 6.88
C PRO A 49 0.31 21.31 6.76
N ASP A 50 0.68 22.25 7.62
CA ASP A 50 0.16 23.64 7.59
C ASP A 50 0.90 24.52 6.58
N ALA A 51 2.12 24.13 6.20
CA ALA A 51 2.95 24.84 5.24
C ALA A 51 2.52 24.53 3.80
N SER A 52 2.71 25.50 2.91
CA SER A 52 2.56 25.27 1.47
C SER A 52 3.58 24.22 1.02
N ASP A 53 3.13 23.30 0.16
CA ASP A 53 4.01 22.33 -0.49
C ASP A 53 5.05 23.07 -1.35
N PRO A 54 6.37 22.89 -1.12
CA PRO A 54 7.42 23.52 -1.94
C PRO A 54 7.66 22.80 -3.27
N ASP A 55 7.14 21.59 -3.43
CA ASP A 55 7.46 20.74 -4.58
C ASP A 55 6.67 21.15 -5.82
N THR A 56 7.29 20.94 -6.99
CA THR A 56 6.66 21.17 -8.29
C THR A 56 6.43 19.83 -8.98
N TYR A 57 5.18 19.56 -9.33
CA TYR A 57 4.76 18.32 -9.94
C TYR A 57 4.48 18.52 -11.43
N ASP A 58 5.10 17.68 -12.26
CA ASP A 58 4.86 17.65 -13.70
C ASP A 58 3.98 16.45 -14.09
N LYS A 59 3.36 16.52 -15.26
CA LYS A 59 2.53 15.46 -15.82
C LYS A 59 3.04 15.09 -17.21
N ARG A 60 3.25 13.80 -17.45
CA ARG A 60 3.65 13.28 -18.77
C ARG A 60 2.53 12.42 -19.34
N ASN A 61 2.22 12.64 -20.61
CA ASN A 61 1.27 11.82 -21.37
C ASN A 61 2.05 11.04 -22.44
N ILE A 62 2.09 9.72 -22.31
CA ILE A 62 2.86 8.84 -23.20
C ILE A 62 1.92 7.73 -23.68
N HIS A 63 2.01 7.38 -24.96
CA HIS A 63 1.27 6.27 -25.53
C HIS A 63 2.14 5.01 -25.55
N CYS A 64 1.56 3.89 -25.13
CA CYS A 64 2.10 2.55 -25.30
C CYS A 64 1.05 1.69 -26.00
N ASP A 65 1.49 0.59 -26.58
CA ASP A 65 0.58 -0.37 -27.19
C ASP A 65 0.06 -1.34 -26.12
N VAL A 66 0.88 -1.61 -25.09
CA VAL A 66 0.51 -2.40 -23.91
C VAL A 66 1.04 -1.73 -22.63
N LEU A 67 0.17 -1.54 -21.64
CA LEU A 67 0.53 -1.15 -20.28
C LEU A 67 0.41 -2.36 -19.35
N VAL A 68 1.50 -2.70 -18.66
CA VAL A 68 1.52 -3.74 -17.62
C VAL A 68 1.63 -3.07 -16.26
N VAL A 69 0.69 -3.37 -15.36
CA VAL A 69 0.69 -2.88 -13.97
C VAL A 69 1.13 -4.02 -13.06
N GLY A 70 2.23 -3.81 -12.35
CA GLY A 70 2.93 -4.80 -11.53
C GLY A 70 4.09 -5.46 -12.29
N ALA A 71 5.29 -5.41 -11.70
CA ALA A 71 6.54 -5.98 -12.16
C ALA A 71 6.93 -7.25 -11.37
N GLY A 72 5.93 -8.01 -10.92
CA GLY A 72 6.12 -9.38 -10.45
C GLY A 72 6.42 -10.37 -11.60
N PRO A 73 6.61 -11.66 -11.32
CA PRO A 73 6.95 -12.66 -12.33
C PRO A 73 5.94 -12.74 -13.48
N SER A 74 4.64 -12.70 -13.18
CA SER A 74 3.58 -12.70 -14.20
C SER A 74 3.61 -11.43 -15.06
N GLY A 75 3.78 -10.27 -14.43
CA GLY A 75 3.85 -8.98 -15.12
C GLY A 75 5.06 -8.89 -16.04
N LEU A 76 6.24 -9.27 -15.57
CA LEU A 76 7.46 -9.29 -16.38
C LEU A 76 7.36 -10.27 -17.55
N MET A 77 6.75 -11.45 -17.36
CA MET A 77 6.53 -12.40 -18.45
C MET A 77 5.51 -11.87 -19.48
N ALA A 78 4.45 -11.20 -19.04
CA ALA A 78 3.50 -10.54 -19.93
C ALA A 78 4.17 -9.41 -20.73
N ALA A 79 4.95 -8.56 -20.05
CA ALA A 79 5.70 -7.47 -20.67
C ALA A 79 6.72 -7.99 -21.69
N LEU A 80 7.49 -9.02 -21.34
CA LEU A 80 8.45 -9.67 -22.23
C LEU A 80 7.78 -10.25 -23.47
N THR A 81 6.64 -10.91 -23.30
CA THR A 81 5.90 -11.52 -24.41
C THR A 81 5.35 -10.46 -25.36
N ALA A 82 4.77 -9.38 -24.83
CA ALA A 82 4.31 -8.24 -25.62
C ALA A 82 5.46 -7.50 -26.31
N ALA A 83 6.58 -7.28 -25.62
CA ALA A 83 7.75 -6.64 -26.22
C ALA A 83 8.34 -7.48 -27.37
N ARG A 84 8.36 -8.82 -27.23
CA ARG A 84 8.80 -9.74 -28.28
C ARG A 84 7.90 -9.75 -29.52
N SER A 85 6.64 -9.35 -29.42
CA SER A 85 5.78 -9.15 -30.59
C SER A 85 6.01 -7.80 -31.29
N GLY A 86 6.92 -6.97 -30.78
CA GLY A 86 7.23 -5.63 -31.29
C GLY A 86 6.38 -4.52 -30.70
N ALA A 87 5.51 -4.81 -29.72
CA ALA A 87 4.70 -3.81 -29.05
C ALA A 87 5.59 -2.87 -28.20
N ARG A 88 5.24 -1.59 -28.15
CA ARG A 88 5.79 -0.65 -27.17
C ARG A 88 5.11 -0.90 -25.82
N VAL A 89 5.87 -1.41 -24.87
CA VAL A 89 5.38 -1.79 -23.55
C VAL A 89 5.84 -0.79 -22.49
N ILE A 90 4.93 -0.35 -21.63
CA ILE A 90 5.26 0.34 -20.37
C ILE A 90 4.94 -0.60 -19.21
N VAL A 91 5.87 -0.72 -18.27
CA VAL A 91 5.65 -1.43 -17.01
C VAL A 91 5.63 -0.40 -15.88
N ALA A 92 4.58 -0.43 -15.05
CA ALA A 92 4.45 0.42 -13.88
C ALA A 92 4.35 -0.45 -12.62
N ASP A 93 5.23 -0.21 -11.65
CA ASP A 93 5.26 -0.90 -10.37
C ASP A 93 5.42 0.12 -9.23
N GLU A 94 4.89 -0.21 -8.05
CA GLU A 94 4.96 0.66 -6.87
C GLU A 94 6.28 0.52 -6.08
N GLN A 95 6.99 -0.60 -6.27
CA GLN A 95 8.22 -0.91 -5.56
C GLN A 95 9.42 -0.24 -6.23
N SER A 96 10.50 -0.09 -5.48
CA SER A 96 11.76 0.45 -5.99
C SER A 96 12.49 -0.50 -6.94
N GLU A 97 12.17 -1.80 -6.91
CA GLU A 97 12.83 -2.86 -7.67
C GLU A 97 11.78 -3.80 -8.28
N PHE A 98 12.05 -4.31 -9.48
CA PHE A 98 11.20 -5.33 -10.11
C PHE A 98 11.42 -6.71 -9.49
N GLY A 99 10.41 -7.57 -9.60
CA GLY A 99 10.41 -8.94 -9.05
C GLY A 99 9.22 -9.21 -8.14
N GLY A 100 8.62 -8.17 -7.55
CA GLY A 100 7.48 -8.28 -6.66
C GLY A 100 7.73 -9.30 -5.54
N GLY A 101 6.84 -10.28 -5.38
CA GLY A 101 7.00 -11.32 -4.36
C GLY A 101 8.31 -12.11 -4.43
N LEU A 102 8.96 -12.22 -5.61
CA LEU A 102 10.23 -12.94 -5.76
C LEU A 102 11.39 -12.33 -4.96
N LEU A 103 11.32 -11.02 -4.67
CA LEU A 103 12.34 -10.34 -3.89
C LEU A 103 12.42 -10.86 -2.43
N GLY A 104 11.34 -11.46 -1.92
CA GLY A 104 11.25 -11.97 -0.55
C GLY A 104 11.46 -13.47 -0.37
N THR A 105 11.65 -14.26 -1.44
CA THR A 105 11.62 -15.73 -1.35
C THR A 105 12.98 -16.40 -1.25
N GLY A 106 14.07 -15.72 -1.65
CA GLY A 106 15.43 -16.28 -1.65
C GLY A 106 15.65 -17.44 -2.63
N ILE A 107 14.71 -17.69 -3.54
CA ILE A 107 14.75 -18.78 -4.51
C ILE A 107 15.70 -18.39 -5.66
N GLU A 108 16.35 -19.38 -6.29
CA GLU A 108 17.14 -19.18 -7.51
C GLU A 108 16.36 -19.61 -8.76
N VAL A 109 16.46 -18.80 -9.83
CA VAL A 109 15.91 -19.08 -11.15
C VAL A 109 17.04 -18.95 -12.18
N GLY A 110 17.36 -20.04 -12.87
CA GLY A 110 18.41 -20.05 -13.89
C GLY A 110 19.82 -19.77 -13.35
N GLY A 111 20.10 -20.12 -12.08
CA GLY A 111 21.39 -19.85 -11.43
C GLY A 111 21.58 -18.42 -10.93
N MET A 112 20.50 -17.62 -10.92
CA MET A 112 20.48 -16.26 -10.37
C MET A 112 19.39 -16.15 -9.31
N ALA A 113 19.53 -15.24 -8.34
CA ALA A 113 18.46 -14.95 -7.39
C ALA A 113 17.19 -14.52 -8.14
N ALA A 114 16.03 -15.05 -7.73
CA ALA A 114 14.75 -14.82 -8.41
C ALA A 114 14.36 -13.34 -8.49
N GLY A 115 14.78 -12.53 -7.50
CA GLY A 115 14.62 -11.07 -7.52
C GLY A 115 15.40 -10.35 -8.63
N LYS A 116 16.37 -11.00 -9.27
CA LYS A 116 17.14 -10.48 -10.40
C LYS A 116 16.70 -11.07 -11.74
N PHE A 117 15.63 -11.87 -11.76
CA PHE A 117 15.17 -12.50 -12.98
C PHE A 117 14.32 -11.53 -13.81
N GLY A 118 14.79 -11.16 -15.01
CA GLY A 118 14.02 -10.36 -15.97
C GLY A 118 14.37 -8.87 -16.06
N VAL A 119 15.46 -8.44 -15.42
CA VAL A 119 16.12 -7.13 -15.63
C VAL A 119 17.49 -7.31 -16.27
#